data_AF-A0A316JTD0-F1
#
_entry.id   AF-A0A316JTD0-F1
#
_cell.length_a   1.000
_cell.length_b   1.000
_cell.length_c   1.000
_cell.angle_alpha   90.00
_cell.angle_beta   90.00
_cell.angle_gamma   90.00
#
_symmetry.space_group_name_H-M   'P 1'
#
loop_
_entity.id
_entity.type
_entity.pdbx_description
1 polymer ?
#
loop_
_entity_poly.entity_id
_entity_poly.type
_entity_poly.pdbx_seq_one_letter_code
_entity_poly.pdbx_strand_id
1 'polypeptide(L)'
;MLDFNNLMKSFENGIFRSIGLQPVREYEAGDNVVAYYDWRNNLMVHNGGNPEQLANVEAEYRVSDFLLTWQIATTLNLWDNGNKQTLTFQVGQYVVTDSLVVFQDLRWNTVSVYYNGEVHELIASSFDLHMPEFIGENIVAFKDNGDFYKVFWRGQIYELDVWHNPYIFHGGTDMVAFNDPINGTFAIFENGQFLDVESFHMNNYKVGNGLVVYENLNGDLMMYRNGEISQLTNFGASTWSVRDNVVYWVENGFAYAFIDGQRIDVAKYVPKDFALKNSTLAFRNLMGGVSAVQDGKIVEITNQLDAPFEIYGNSVLVELFNKSYIVLQNGKKYQQ
;
A
#
# COMPACT_ATOMS: atom_id res chain seq x y z
N MET A 1 -13.02 13.07 3.94
CA MET A 1 -14.24 13.32 3.13
C MET A 1 -14.70 14.77 3.28
N LEU A 2 -15.46 15.30 2.32
CA LEU A 2 -16.02 16.66 2.36
C LEU A 2 -17.54 16.58 2.42
N ASP A 3 -18.17 17.26 3.38
CA ASP A 3 -19.64 17.28 3.47
C ASP A 3 -20.28 18.16 2.37
N PHE A 4 -21.62 18.24 2.36
CA PHE A 4 -22.37 19.07 1.42
C PHE A 4 -21.94 20.55 1.41
N ASN A 5 -21.44 21.08 2.54
CA ASN A 5 -20.95 22.46 2.67
C ASN A 5 -19.44 22.58 2.37
N ASN A 6 -18.82 21.54 1.81
CA ASN A 6 -17.39 21.40 1.59
C ASN A 6 -16.55 21.55 2.87
N LEU A 7 -17.14 21.23 4.03
CA LEU A 7 -16.40 21.17 5.28
C LEU A 7 -15.75 19.80 5.42
N MET A 8 -14.49 19.80 5.83
CA MET A 8 -13.73 18.58 6.00
C MET A 8 -14.21 17.80 7.21
N LYS A 9 -14.53 16.53 6.98
CA LYS A 9 -14.93 15.58 8.01
C LYS A 9 -13.92 14.44 8.10
N SER A 10 -13.64 14.02 9.33
CA SER A 10 -13.01 12.73 9.64
C SER A 10 -14.06 11.77 10.20
N PHE A 11 -13.83 10.47 10.04
CA PHE A 11 -14.59 9.44 10.72
C PHE A 11 -13.65 8.72 11.70
N GLU A 12 -13.90 8.89 12.99
CA GLU A 12 -13.03 8.40 14.05
C GLU A 12 -13.89 7.74 15.13
N ASN A 13 -13.54 6.51 15.53
CA ASN A 13 -14.21 5.79 16.61
C ASN A 13 -15.74 5.72 16.46
N GLY A 14 -16.24 5.50 15.24
CA GLY A 14 -17.68 5.39 14.97
C GLY A 14 -18.42 6.72 14.83
N ILE A 15 -17.72 7.87 14.84
CA ILE A 15 -18.33 9.20 14.85
C ILE A 15 -17.73 10.07 13.74
N PHE A 16 -18.60 10.76 13.00
CA PHE A 16 -18.19 11.81 12.07
C PHE A 16 -17.85 13.10 12.82
N ARG A 17 -16.65 13.65 12.60
CA ARG A 17 -16.16 14.87 13.25
C ARG A 17 -15.77 15.90 12.20
N SER A 18 -15.97 17.19 12.52
CA SER A 18 -15.41 18.29 11.74
C SER A 18 -13.96 18.51 12.11
N ILE A 19 -13.07 18.50 11.12
CA ILE A 19 -11.66 18.87 11.29
C ILE A 19 -11.51 20.40 11.34
N GLY A 20 -12.37 21.12 10.62
CA GLY A 20 -12.40 22.59 10.59
C GLY A 20 -13.80 23.16 10.39
N LEU A 21 -13.94 24.44 10.72
CA LEU A 21 -15.15 25.25 10.47
C LEU A 21 -15.10 26.00 9.13
N GLN A 22 -14.03 25.82 8.37
CA GLN A 22 -13.81 26.47 7.08
C GLN A 22 -13.54 25.40 6.01
N PRO A 23 -13.88 25.66 4.74
CA PRO A 23 -13.51 24.77 3.65
C PRO A 23 -12.00 24.60 3.52
N VAL A 24 -11.58 23.41 3.09
CA VAL A 24 -10.19 23.11 2.73
C VAL A 24 -10.03 23.22 1.21
N ARG A 25 -8.84 23.59 0.75
CA ARG A 25 -8.58 23.77 -0.69
C ARG A 25 -8.34 22.43 -1.38
N GLU A 26 -7.50 21.61 -0.77
CA GLU A 26 -7.10 20.30 -1.24
C GLU A 26 -6.66 19.46 -0.03
N TYR A 27 -6.70 18.14 -0.19
CA TYR A 27 -6.27 17.19 0.82
C TYR A 27 -5.79 15.88 0.19
N GLU A 28 -4.89 15.19 0.87
CA GLU A 28 -4.58 13.78 0.66
C GLU A 28 -4.77 13.04 1.98
N ALA A 29 -5.31 11.83 1.92
CA ALA A 29 -5.61 11.01 3.08
C ALA A 29 -5.00 9.62 2.93
N GLY A 30 -4.28 9.19 3.97
CA GLY A 30 -3.96 7.79 4.22
C GLY A 30 -4.92 7.19 5.24
N ASP A 31 -4.55 6.05 5.80
CA ASP A 31 -5.36 5.36 6.81
C ASP A 31 -5.50 6.14 8.12
N ASN A 32 -4.39 6.68 8.64
CA ASN A 32 -4.36 7.32 9.95
C ASN A 32 -3.96 8.80 9.91
N VAL A 33 -3.55 9.30 8.75
CA VAL A 33 -3.06 10.67 8.59
C VAL A 33 -3.72 11.35 7.40
N VAL A 34 -4.04 12.63 7.58
CA VAL A 34 -4.58 13.47 6.51
C VAL A 34 -3.82 14.78 6.47
N ALA A 35 -3.36 15.14 5.28
CA ALA A 35 -2.75 16.43 5.00
C ALA A 35 -3.72 17.30 4.21
N TYR A 36 -3.77 18.60 4.51
CA TYR A 36 -4.63 19.52 3.77
C TYR A 36 -4.13 20.95 3.84
N TYR A 37 -4.52 21.77 2.87
CA TYR A 37 -4.37 23.23 2.96
C TYR A 37 -5.60 23.87 3.58
N ASP A 38 -5.38 24.64 4.64
CA ASP A 38 -6.42 25.47 5.24
C ASP A 38 -6.76 26.70 4.36
N TRP A 39 -7.79 27.46 4.76
CA TRP A 39 -8.21 28.67 4.06
C TRP A 39 -7.17 29.80 4.07
N ARG A 40 -6.15 29.72 4.94
CA ARG A 40 -5.03 30.68 5.05
C ARG A 40 -3.80 30.22 4.27
N ASN A 41 -3.90 29.11 3.53
CA ASN A 41 -2.80 28.50 2.77
C ASN A 41 -1.66 27.95 3.65
N ASN A 42 -1.99 27.50 4.86
CA ASN A 42 -1.07 26.71 5.67
C ASN A 42 -1.26 25.22 5.38
N LEU A 43 -0.16 24.49 5.25
CA LEU A 43 -0.18 23.03 5.21
C LEU A 43 -0.41 22.51 6.63
N MET A 44 -1.48 21.74 6.79
CA MET A 44 -1.93 21.17 8.05
C MET A 44 -1.86 19.64 7.99
N VAL A 45 -1.67 19.01 9.15
CA VAL A 45 -1.79 17.56 9.34
C VAL A 45 -2.80 17.26 10.44
N HIS A 46 -3.56 16.18 10.27
CA HIS A 46 -4.51 15.66 11.26
C HIS A 46 -4.42 14.14 11.33
N ASN A 47 -4.27 13.59 12.54
CA ASN A 47 -4.16 12.15 12.82
C ASN A 47 -5.16 11.67 13.87
N GLY A 48 -6.31 12.35 13.99
CA GLY A 48 -7.32 12.10 15.03
C GLY A 48 -7.15 12.94 16.31
N GLY A 49 -6.01 13.64 16.43
CA GLY A 49 -5.76 14.63 17.48
C GLY A 49 -6.25 16.04 17.14
N ASN A 50 -5.57 17.05 17.69
CA ASN A 50 -5.75 18.43 17.22
C ASN A 50 -4.94 18.63 15.93
N PRO A 51 -5.49 19.32 14.91
CA PRO A 51 -4.72 19.66 13.72
C PRO A 51 -3.45 20.43 14.05
N GLU A 52 -2.36 20.07 13.37
CA GLU A 52 -1.05 20.68 13.53
C GLU A 52 -0.61 21.38 12.24
N GLN A 53 0.00 22.55 12.36
CA GLN A 53 0.58 23.26 11.22
C GLN A 53 1.97 22.70 10.89
N LEU A 54 2.18 22.28 9.64
CA LEU A 54 3.47 21.82 9.12
C LEU A 54 4.25 22.95 8.45
N ALA A 55 3.58 23.74 7.61
CA ALA A 55 4.19 24.85 6.88
C ALA A 55 3.19 26.01 6.70
N ASN A 56 3.71 27.23 6.61
CA ASN A 56 2.96 28.45 6.28
C ASN A 56 3.32 29.00 4.89
N VAL A 57 3.98 28.18 4.08
CA VAL A 57 4.33 28.44 2.68
C VAL A 57 3.84 27.27 1.85
N GLU A 58 3.68 27.51 0.55
CA GLU A 58 3.37 26.44 -0.40
C GLU A 58 4.50 25.42 -0.42
N ALA A 59 4.12 24.15 -0.27
CA ALA A 59 4.97 22.99 -0.21
C ALA A 59 4.31 21.85 -1.00
N GLU A 60 5.13 21.10 -1.73
CA GLU A 60 4.69 19.84 -2.33
C GLU A 60 4.64 18.80 -1.22
N TYR A 61 3.51 18.10 -1.06
CA TYR A 61 3.37 17.07 -0.04
C TYR A 61 2.93 15.73 -0.63
N ARG A 62 3.16 14.67 0.15
CA ARG A 62 2.72 13.30 -0.12
C ARG A 62 2.28 12.67 1.18
N VAL A 63 1.21 11.89 1.13
CA VAL A 63 0.66 11.16 2.27
C VAL A 63 0.67 9.66 1.97
N SER A 64 1.26 8.86 2.86
CA SER A 64 1.05 7.41 2.92
C SER A 64 0.06 7.06 4.04
N ASP A 65 -0.13 5.78 4.34
CA ASP A 65 -1.06 5.39 5.40
C ASP A 65 -0.67 5.91 6.79
N PHE A 66 0.63 6.17 7.02
CA PHE A 66 1.17 6.61 8.30
C PHE A 66 2.14 7.80 8.22
N LEU A 67 2.80 8.01 7.08
CA LEU A 67 3.82 9.04 6.92
C LEU A 67 3.31 10.21 6.07
N LEU A 68 3.88 11.39 6.31
CA LEU A 68 3.63 12.57 5.51
C LEU A 68 4.95 13.27 5.25
N THR A 69 5.28 13.49 3.97
CA THR A 69 6.42 14.32 3.60
C THR A 69 5.97 15.65 3.04
N TRP A 70 6.73 16.71 3.29
CA TRP A 70 6.56 17.98 2.58
C TRP A 70 7.90 18.56 2.17
N GLN A 71 7.96 19.06 0.94
CA GLN A 71 9.13 19.64 0.32
C GLN A 71 8.96 21.15 0.18
N ILE A 72 9.95 21.89 0.68
CA ILE A 72 10.06 23.34 0.51
C ILE A 72 11.37 23.61 -0.22
N ALA A 73 11.28 24.14 -1.45
CA ALA A 73 12.42 24.24 -2.37
C ALA A 73 13.13 22.87 -2.53
N THR A 74 14.35 22.72 -2.02
CA THR A 74 15.12 21.47 -2.07
C THR A 74 15.13 20.69 -0.76
N THR A 75 14.48 21.21 0.29
CA THR A 75 14.47 20.58 1.62
C THR A 75 13.29 19.63 1.73
N LEU A 76 13.57 18.35 1.95
CA LEU A 76 12.56 17.32 2.22
C LEU A 76 12.39 17.17 3.74
N ASN A 77 11.16 17.29 4.21
CA ASN A 77 10.79 17.09 5.59
C ASN A 77 9.79 15.95 5.71
N LEU A 78 9.71 15.38 6.91
CA LEU A 78 8.88 14.26 7.27
C LEU A 78 8.13 14.57 8.57
N TRP A 79 6.89 14.13 8.60
CA TRP A 79 6.08 14.01 9.80
C TRP A 79 5.81 12.51 10.01
N ASP A 80 6.14 12.02 11.20
CA ASP A 80 5.84 10.66 11.65
C ASP A 80 5.25 10.73 13.05
N ASN A 81 3.93 10.51 13.13
CA ASN A 81 3.16 10.43 14.36
C ASN A 81 3.42 11.58 15.38
N GLY A 82 3.49 12.82 14.88
CA GLY A 82 3.73 14.03 15.67
C GLY A 82 5.19 14.47 15.71
N ASN A 83 6.13 13.61 15.30
CA ASN A 83 7.53 13.99 15.19
C ASN A 83 7.81 14.62 13.84
N LYS A 84 8.44 15.79 13.83
CA LYS A 84 8.89 16.48 12.62
C LYS A 84 10.40 16.34 12.47
N GLN A 85 10.83 15.93 11.29
CA GLN A 85 12.24 15.74 10.98
C GLN A 85 12.54 16.26 9.57
N THR A 86 13.65 16.98 9.43
CA THR A 86 14.22 17.26 8.10
C THR A 86 15.04 16.05 7.67
N LEU A 87 14.68 15.43 6.55
CA LEU A 87 15.39 14.27 6.00
C LEU A 87 16.66 14.71 5.26
N THR A 88 16.54 15.72 4.41
CA THR A 88 17.68 16.33 3.71
C THR A 88 17.39 17.77 3.32
N PHE A 89 18.45 18.57 3.17
CA PHE A 89 18.38 19.95 2.65
C PHE A 89 18.46 20.03 1.12
N GLN A 90 18.85 18.93 0.46
CA GLN A 90 19.00 18.87 -0.99
C GLN A 90 18.51 17.53 -1.54
N VAL A 91 17.19 17.38 -1.62
CA VAL A 91 16.54 16.17 -2.13
C VAL A 91 16.64 16.07 -3.65
N GLY A 92 16.94 14.87 -4.14
CA GLY A 92 16.73 14.48 -5.53
C GLY A 92 15.37 13.82 -5.71
N GLN A 93 15.36 12.62 -6.30
CA GLN A 93 14.16 11.78 -6.34
C GLN A 93 13.84 11.20 -4.95
N TYR A 94 12.56 11.03 -4.64
CA TYR A 94 12.11 10.34 -3.44
C TYR A 94 10.79 9.60 -3.66
N VAL A 95 10.55 8.60 -2.81
CA VAL A 95 9.34 7.78 -2.77
C VAL A 95 8.90 7.65 -1.32
N VAL A 96 7.61 7.83 -1.07
CA VAL A 96 6.96 7.66 0.23
C VAL A 96 6.09 6.42 0.17
N THR A 97 6.26 5.52 1.12
CA THR A 97 5.42 4.35 1.32
C THR A 97 4.90 4.32 2.76
N ASP A 98 4.21 3.27 3.15
CA ASP A 98 3.54 3.21 4.46
C ASP A 98 4.52 3.31 5.63
N SER A 99 5.70 2.69 5.50
CA SER A 99 6.71 2.69 6.57
C SER A 99 8.05 3.30 6.16
N LEU A 100 8.22 3.73 4.90
CA LEU A 100 9.50 4.20 4.39
C LEU A 100 9.40 5.54 3.68
N VAL A 101 10.49 6.31 3.78
CA VAL A 101 10.80 7.35 2.79
C VAL A 101 12.16 7.04 2.20
N VAL A 102 12.19 6.64 0.94
CA VAL A 102 13.44 6.43 0.20
C VAL A 102 13.74 7.71 -0.56
N PHE A 103 14.92 8.29 -0.39
CA PHE A 103 15.28 9.57 -1.00
C PHE A 103 16.74 9.64 -1.39
N GLN A 104 17.01 10.39 -2.46
CA GLN A 104 18.34 10.83 -2.83
C GLN A 104 18.71 12.06 -2.00
N ASP A 105 19.82 11.97 -1.27
CA ASP A 105 20.48 13.13 -0.66
C ASP A 105 21.61 13.60 -1.58
N LEU A 106 21.37 14.68 -2.31
CA LEU A 106 22.34 15.24 -3.25
C LEU A 106 23.46 16.02 -2.57
N ARG A 107 23.33 16.34 -1.28
CA ARG A 107 24.39 16.99 -0.51
C ARG A 107 25.48 15.99 -0.15
N TRP A 108 25.09 14.78 0.23
CA TRP A 108 26.01 13.70 0.59
C TRP A 108 26.28 12.71 -0.56
N ASN A 109 25.54 12.85 -1.65
CA ASN A 109 25.51 11.94 -2.79
C ASN A 109 25.20 10.50 -2.36
N THR A 110 24.08 10.35 -1.64
CA THR A 110 23.60 9.06 -1.12
C THR A 110 22.16 8.78 -1.51
N VAL A 111 21.80 7.51 -1.57
CA VAL A 111 20.41 7.06 -1.47
C VAL A 111 20.21 6.56 -0.05
N SER A 112 19.26 7.14 0.66
CA SER A 112 18.94 6.82 2.03
C SER A 112 17.48 6.41 2.18
N VAL A 113 17.19 5.64 3.22
CA VAL A 113 15.84 5.26 3.62
C VAL A 113 15.58 5.69 5.04
N TYR A 114 14.51 6.45 5.25
CA TYR A 114 13.95 6.66 6.57
C TYR A 114 13.14 5.43 6.98
N TYR A 115 13.37 4.92 8.18
CA TYR A 115 12.57 3.87 8.79
C TYR A 115 12.57 4.04 10.32
N ASN A 116 11.37 4.10 10.91
CA ASN A 116 11.17 4.07 12.37
C ASN A 116 12.03 5.10 13.15
N GLY A 117 12.06 6.36 12.70
CA GLY A 117 12.81 7.44 13.35
C GLY A 117 14.29 7.55 12.96
N GLU A 118 14.84 6.58 12.22
CA GLU A 118 16.24 6.56 11.81
C GLU A 118 16.38 6.69 10.29
N VAL A 119 17.50 7.24 9.84
CA VAL A 119 17.87 7.31 8.43
C VAL A 119 19.02 6.34 8.19
N HIS A 120 18.81 5.37 7.32
CA HIS A 120 19.81 4.38 6.93
C HIS A 120 20.31 4.69 5.52
N GLU A 121 21.63 4.74 5.36
CA GLU A 121 22.25 4.85 4.05
C GLU A 121 22.16 3.49 3.33
N LEU A 122 21.63 3.48 2.10
CA LEU A 122 21.60 2.30 1.25
C LEU A 122 22.80 2.30 0.28
N ILE A 123 23.05 3.45 -0.34
CA ILE A 123 24.08 3.62 -1.36
C ILE A 123 24.78 4.96 -1.09
N ALA A 124 26.11 4.98 -1.05
CA ALA A 124 26.91 6.20 -1.15
C ALA A 124 27.76 6.12 -2.41
N SER A 125 27.56 7.02 -3.36
CA SER A 125 28.25 6.98 -4.65
C SER A 125 29.10 8.22 -4.87
N SER A 126 30.12 8.12 -5.72
CA SER A 126 30.81 9.29 -6.31
C SER A 126 30.33 9.61 -7.73
N PHE A 127 29.40 8.80 -8.24
CA PHE A 127 28.78 8.92 -9.55
C PHE A 127 27.30 9.31 -9.41
N ASP A 128 26.55 9.25 -10.51
CA ASP A 128 25.11 9.49 -10.52
C ASP A 128 24.37 8.50 -9.61
N LEU A 129 23.42 9.02 -8.85
CA LEU A 129 22.54 8.22 -8.00
C LEU A 129 21.39 7.63 -8.82
N HIS A 130 21.06 6.39 -8.55
CA HIS A 130 19.87 5.71 -9.08
C HIS A 130 18.96 5.31 -7.92
N MET A 131 17.65 5.37 -8.13
CA MET A 131 16.70 4.84 -7.15
C MET A 131 16.80 3.31 -7.09
N PRO A 132 16.45 2.69 -5.95
CA PRO A 132 16.39 1.23 -5.81
C PRO A 132 15.56 0.53 -6.90
N GLU A 133 15.91 -0.72 -7.17
CA GLU A 133 15.22 -1.59 -8.15
C GLU A 133 13.77 -1.87 -7.77
N PHE A 134 13.48 -1.90 -6.47
CA PHE A 134 12.13 -2.04 -5.94
C PHE A 134 11.98 -1.34 -4.59
N ILE A 135 10.84 -0.66 -4.41
CA ILE A 135 10.47 0.01 -3.16
C ILE A 135 9.05 -0.44 -2.83
N GLY A 136 8.92 -1.24 -1.76
CA GLY A 136 7.65 -1.70 -1.21
C GLY A 136 7.20 -0.91 0.02
N GLU A 137 6.16 -1.39 0.69
CA GLU A 137 5.57 -0.72 1.87
C GLU A 137 6.55 -0.58 3.03
N ASN A 138 7.39 -1.59 3.25
CA ASN A 138 8.40 -1.61 4.33
C ASN A 138 9.72 -2.33 3.97
N ILE A 139 9.95 -2.55 2.67
CA ILE A 139 11.09 -3.30 2.15
C ILE A 139 11.63 -2.63 0.89
N VAL A 140 12.95 -2.65 0.70
CA VAL A 140 13.62 -2.06 -0.47
C VAL A 140 14.60 -3.06 -1.04
N ALA A 141 14.52 -3.35 -2.34
CA ALA A 141 15.56 -4.09 -3.05
C ALA A 141 16.40 -3.11 -3.88
N PHE A 142 17.72 -3.12 -3.67
CA PHE A 142 18.64 -2.17 -4.28
C PHE A 142 19.95 -2.85 -4.67
N LYS A 143 20.76 -2.16 -5.49
CA LYS A 143 22.14 -2.54 -5.79
C LYS A 143 23.09 -1.54 -5.16
N ASP A 144 24.20 -2.01 -4.64
CA ASP A 144 25.30 -1.13 -4.24
C ASP A 144 26.21 -0.79 -5.44
N ASN A 145 27.28 -0.02 -5.20
CA ASN A 145 28.21 0.38 -6.26
C ASN A 145 28.98 -0.78 -6.91
N GLY A 146 28.96 -1.97 -6.31
CA GLY A 146 29.58 -3.19 -6.84
C GLY A 146 28.59 -4.06 -7.62
N ASP A 147 27.41 -3.54 -7.95
CA ASP A 147 26.29 -4.28 -8.55
C ASP A 147 25.78 -5.44 -7.68
N PHE A 148 26.05 -5.39 -6.36
CA PHE A 148 25.60 -6.40 -5.42
C PHE A 148 24.16 -6.13 -5.00
N TYR A 149 23.25 -7.07 -5.27
CA TYR A 149 21.84 -6.95 -4.89
C TYR A 149 21.66 -7.17 -3.40
N LYS A 150 20.91 -6.27 -2.78
CA LYS A 150 20.63 -6.26 -1.35
C LYS A 150 19.17 -5.94 -1.08
N VAL A 151 18.68 -6.39 0.07
CA VAL A 151 17.34 -6.09 0.57
C VAL A 151 17.48 -5.35 1.90
N PHE A 152 16.97 -4.12 1.98
CA PHE A 152 16.74 -3.44 3.25
C PHE A 152 15.38 -3.84 3.80
N TRP A 153 15.36 -4.37 5.02
CA TRP A 153 14.14 -4.76 5.72
C TRP A 153 14.32 -4.56 7.23
N ARG A 154 13.39 -3.82 7.84
CA ARG A 154 13.34 -3.54 9.29
C ARG A 154 14.66 -3.02 9.89
N GLY A 155 15.31 -2.08 9.21
CA GLY A 155 16.57 -1.46 9.67
C GLY A 155 17.83 -2.30 9.43
N GLN A 156 17.70 -3.47 8.79
CA GLN A 156 18.82 -4.36 8.46
C GLN A 156 18.97 -4.50 6.94
N ILE A 157 20.20 -4.76 6.50
CA ILE A 157 20.53 -5.01 5.09
C ILE A 157 20.93 -6.47 4.95
N TYR A 158 20.27 -7.16 4.02
CA TYR A 158 20.48 -8.55 3.68
C TYR A 158 21.10 -8.65 2.30
N GLU A 159 22.19 -9.41 2.20
CA GLU A 159 22.93 -9.60 0.96
C GLU A 159 22.34 -10.77 0.17
N LEU A 160 21.98 -10.53 -1.10
CA LEU A 160 21.54 -11.57 -2.04
C LEU A 160 22.74 -12.10 -2.83
N ASP A 161 23.07 -11.48 -3.97
CA ASP A 161 24.20 -11.87 -4.82
C ASP A 161 24.49 -10.81 -5.91
N VAL A 162 25.54 -11.01 -6.72
CA VAL A 162 25.85 -10.26 -7.94
C VAL A 162 25.55 -11.13 -9.16
N TRP A 163 24.81 -10.60 -10.12
CA TRP A 163 24.58 -11.29 -11.39
C TRP A 163 24.44 -10.34 -12.58
N HIS A 164 24.78 -10.84 -13.76
CA HIS A 164 24.75 -10.07 -15.00
C HIS A 164 23.33 -9.83 -15.51
N ASN A 165 22.42 -10.78 -15.29
CA ASN A 165 21.00 -10.58 -15.60
C ASN A 165 20.33 -9.89 -14.41
N PRO A 166 19.54 -8.82 -14.64
CA PRO A 166 18.91 -8.10 -13.57
C PRO A 166 17.84 -8.94 -12.88
N TYR A 167 17.79 -8.83 -11.55
CA TYR A 167 16.65 -9.33 -10.78
C TYR A 167 15.45 -8.40 -11.00
N ILE A 168 14.28 -9.01 -11.23
CA ILE A 168 13.01 -8.30 -11.28
C ILE A 168 12.27 -8.65 -10.00
N PHE A 169 12.15 -7.67 -9.10
CA PHE A 169 11.52 -7.86 -7.81
C PHE A 169 10.05 -7.43 -7.85
N HIS A 170 9.21 -8.21 -7.20
CA HIS A 170 7.85 -7.83 -6.81
C HIS A 170 7.71 -8.03 -5.31
N GLY A 171 7.01 -7.15 -4.60
CA GLY A 171 6.91 -7.23 -3.15
C GLY A 171 5.63 -6.64 -2.59
N GLY A 172 5.33 -7.00 -1.35
CA GLY A 172 4.29 -6.40 -0.50
C GLY A 172 4.91 -5.99 0.85
N THR A 173 4.14 -6.03 1.93
CA THR A 173 4.72 -5.89 3.29
C THR A 173 5.48 -7.16 3.68
N ASP A 174 6.68 -6.96 4.22
CA ASP A 174 7.58 -7.97 4.81
C ASP A 174 8.09 -9.06 3.85
N MET A 175 7.81 -8.96 2.55
CA MET A 175 8.12 -10.01 1.59
C MET A 175 8.41 -9.48 0.19
N VAL A 176 9.37 -10.11 -0.48
CA VAL A 176 9.70 -9.88 -1.90
C VAL A 176 9.83 -11.23 -2.60
N ALA A 177 9.40 -11.32 -3.85
CA ALA A 177 9.55 -12.48 -4.72
C ALA A 177 10.24 -12.10 -6.03
N PHE A 178 11.00 -13.04 -6.58
CA PHE A 178 11.73 -12.87 -7.83
C PHE A 178 12.07 -14.24 -8.44
N ASN A 179 12.32 -14.26 -9.75
CA ASN A 179 12.94 -15.41 -10.40
C ASN A 179 14.46 -15.31 -10.22
N ASP A 180 15.08 -16.29 -9.57
CA ASP A 180 16.52 -16.36 -9.37
C ASP A 180 17.20 -16.72 -10.70
N PRO A 181 17.96 -15.80 -11.31
CA PRO A 181 18.61 -16.02 -12.59
C PRO A 181 19.85 -16.92 -12.50
N ILE A 182 20.35 -17.21 -11.29
CA ILE A 182 21.52 -18.06 -11.04
C ILE A 182 21.07 -19.52 -10.98
N ASN A 183 20.10 -19.83 -10.10
CA ASN A 183 19.64 -21.20 -9.87
C ASN A 183 18.51 -21.64 -10.79
N GLY A 184 17.84 -20.71 -11.48
CA GLY A 184 16.68 -21.02 -12.32
C GLY A 184 15.40 -21.29 -11.52
N THR A 185 15.36 -20.89 -10.25
CA THR A 185 14.28 -21.13 -9.30
C THR A 185 13.39 -19.89 -9.14
N PHE A 186 12.20 -20.09 -8.57
CA PHE A 186 11.39 -18.98 -8.07
C PHE A 186 11.65 -18.82 -6.58
N ALA A 187 12.17 -17.66 -6.20
CA ALA A 187 12.67 -17.39 -4.86
C ALA A 187 11.90 -16.25 -4.20
N ILE A 188 11.94 -16.25 -2.87
CA ILE A 188 11.37 -15.21 -2.03
C ILE A 188 12.38 -14.75 -0.99
N PHE A 189 12.21 -13.54 -0.51
CA PHE A 189 12.75 -13.06 0.75
C PHE A 189 11.62 -13.02 1.77
N GLU A 190 11.76 -13.75 2.88
CA GLU A 190 10.82 -13.77 4.00
C GLU A 190 11.60 -13.83 5.31
N ASN A 191 11.24 -12.98 6.28
CA ASN A 191 11.81 -13.01 7.64
C ASN A 191 13.36 -13.00 7.71
N GLY A 192 14.02 -12.28 6.80
CA GLY A 192 15.48 -12.18 6.76
C GLY A 192 16.19 -13.33 6.06
N GLN A 193 15.46 -14.21 5.37
CA GLN A 193 16.01 -15.35 4.65
C GLN A 193 15.56 -15.35 3.19
N PHE A 194 16.46 -15.77 2.31
CA PHE A 194 16.13 -16.08 0.91
C PHE A 194 15.82 -17.58 0.78
N LEU A 195 14.68 -17.90 0.17
CA LEU A 195 14.15 -19.27 0.07
C LEU A 195 13.70 -19.54 -1.36
N ASP A 196 14.04 -20.72 -1.89
CA ASP A 196 13.45 -21.21 -3.13
C ASP A 196 12.08 -21.83 -2.86
N VAL A 197 11.04 -21.29 -3.50
CA VAL A 197 9.65 -21.77 -3.40
C VAL A 197 9.34 -22.79 -4.49
N GLU A 198 9.89 -22.59 -5.70
CA GLU A 198 9.74 -23.53 -6.81
C GLU A 198 11.07 -23.78 -7.52
N SER A 199 11.23 -24.97 -8.08
CA SER A 199 12.45 -25.37 -8.81
C SER A 199 12.56 -24.77 -10.23
N PHE A 200 11.61 -23.94 -10.63
CA PHE A 200 11.54 -23.32 -11.96
C PHE A 200 11.08 -21.86 -11.83
N HIS A 201 11.38 -21.05 -12.84
CA HIS A 201 10.86 -19.68 -12.93
C HIS A 201 9.35 -19.63 -13.09
N MET A 202 8.71 -18.68 -12.40
CA MET A 202 7.28 -18.41 -12.54
C MET A 202 7.05 -17.26 -13.52
N ASN A 203 6.12 -17.47 -14.46
CA ASN A 203 5.78 -16.46 -15.47
C ASN A 203 4.91 -15.33 -14.89
N ASN A 204 4.06 -15.65 -13.91
CA ASN A 204 3.10 -14.71 -13.35
C ASN A 204 2.98 -14.93 -11.84
N TYR A 205 3.33 -13.90 -11.07
CA TYR A 205 3.29 -13.90 -9.61
C TYR A 205 3.00 -12.49 -9.08
N LYS A 206 2.36 -12.41 -7.92
CA LYS A 206 2.16 -11.17 -7.16
C LYS A 206 2.36 -11.45 -5.68
N VAL A 207 2.85 -10.43 -4.99
CA VAL A 207 3.19 -10.51 -3.58
C VAL A 207 2.22 -9.64 -2.79
N GLY A 208 1.71 -10.17 -1.69
CA GLY A 208 0.92 -9.46 -0.70
C GLY A 208 1.66 -9.37 0.62
N ASN A 209 0.93 -9.25 1.72
CA ASN A 209 1.50 -9.14 3.06
C ASN A 209 1.82 -10.53 3.61
N GLY A 210 3.10 -10.90 3.53
CA GLY A 210 3.57 -12.23 3.93
C GLY A 210 3.00 -13.39 3.11
N LEU A 211 2.58 -13.14 1.87
CA LEU A 211 2.11 -14.18 0.94
C LEU A 211 2.53 -13.89 -0.49
N VAL A 212 2.68 -14.94 -1.29
CA VAL A 212 2.95 -14.86 -2.72
C VAL A 212 1.96 -15.76 -3.45
N VAL A 213 1.30 -15.22 -4.46
CA VAL A 213 0.41 -15.98 -5.35
C VAL A 213 1.04 -16.06 -6.72
N TYR A 214 1.03 -17.25 -7.29
CA TYR A 214 1.65 -17.51 -8.59
C TYR A 214 0.89 -18.59 -9.36
N GLU A 215 1.10 -18.60 -10.67
CA GLU A 215 0.59 -19.66 -11.54
C GLU A 215 1.70 -20.69 -11.77
N ASN A 216 1.45 -21.95 -11.41
CA ASN A 216 2.43 -23.02 -11.60
C ASN A 216 2.48 -23.50 -13.07
N LEU A 217 3.35 -24.46 -13.38
CA LEU A 217 3.50 -25.00 -14.73
C LEU A 217 2.25 -25.73 -15.27
N ASN A 218 1.31 -26.13 -14.41
CA ASN A 218 0.05 -26.75 -14.80
C ASN A 218 -1.06 -25.72 -15.06
N GLY A 219 -0.82 -24.43 -14.76
CA GLY A 219 -1.84 -23.38 -14.80
C GLY A 219 -2.71 -23.30 -13.53
N ASP A 220 -2.32 -24.00 -12.46
CA ASP A 220 -3.01 -23.90 -11.17
C ASP A 220 -2.58 -22.62 -10.46
N LEU A 221 -3.53 -21.96 -9.78
CA LEU A 221 -3.24 -20.82 -8.94
C LEU A 221 -2.80 -21.31 -7.56
N MET A 222 -1.53 -21.08 -7.26
CA MET A 222 -0.86 -21.49 -6.03
C MET A 222 -0.63 -20.28 -5.12
N MET A 223 -0.51 -20.54 -3.82
CA MET A 223 -0.17 -19.54 -2.82
C MET A 223 0.87 -20.12 -1.85
N TYR A 224 1.99 -19.42 -1.71
CA TYR A 224 2.92 -19.60 -0.61
C TYR A 224 2.55 -18.64 0.54
N ARG A 225 2.50 -19.16 1.77
CA ARG A 225 2.32 -18.36 2.99
C ARG A 225 2.90 -19.10 4.20
N ASN A 226 3.75 -18.44 4.99
CA ASN A 226 4.32 -19.01 6.23
C ASN A 226 4.99 -20.39 6.06
N GLY A 227 5.74 -20.60 4.97
CA GLY A 227 6.42 -21.88 4.71
C GLY A 227 5.54 -22.97 4.09
N GLU A 228 4.25 -22.72 3.89
CA GLU A 228 3.32 -23.68 3.27
C GLU A 228 2.89 -23.23 1.87
N ILE A 229 2.91 -24.16 0.91
CA ILE A 229 2.35 -23.98 -0.43
C ILE A 229 0.97 -24.63 -0.45
N SER A 230 -0.03 -23.87 -0.86
CA SER A 230 -1.42 -24.31 -0.97
C SER A 230 -1.98 -23.97 -2.34
N GLN A 231 -2.89 -24.79 -2.84
CA GLN A 231 -3.59 -24.53 -4.10
C GLN A 231 -4.87 -23.73 -3.82
N LEU A 232 -5.00 -22.56 -4.45
CA LEU A 232 -6.24 -21.76 -4.40
C LEU A 232 -7.28 -22.33 -5.38
N THR A 233 -6.84 -22.67 -6.59
CA THR A 233 -7.68 -23.30 -7.62
C THR A 233 -6.88 -24.05 -8.67
N ASN A 234 -7.47 -25.12 -9.21
CA ASN A 234 -6.99 -25.87 -10.38
C ASN A 234 -7.92 -25.74 -11.60
N PHE A 235 -8.91 -24.85 -11.55
CA PHE A 235 -9.82 -24.62 -12.67
C PHE A 235 -9.31 -23.56 -13.66
N GLY A 236 -8.11 -23.02 -13.42
CA GLY A 236 -7.56 -21.88 -14.13
C GLY A 236 -8.25 -20.58 -13.71
N ALA A 237 -7.51 -19.66 -13.09
CA ALA A 237 -8.03 -18.35 -12.77
C ALA A 237 -8.02 -17.47 -14.03
N SER A 238 -9.18 -16.99 -14.48
CA SER A 238 -9.25 -16.10 -15.64
C SER A 238 -8.64 -14.73 -15.37
N THR A 239 -8.70 -14.30 -14.10
CA THR A 239 -8.03 -13.12 -13.58
C THR A 239 -7.83 -13.27 -12.09
N TRP A 240 -6.77 -12.66 -11.56
CA TRP A 240 -6.49 -12.63 -10.14
C TRP A 240 -5.69 -11.39 -9.76
N SER A 241 -5.91 -10.92 -8.54
CA SER A 241 -5.26 -9.76 -7.94
C SER A 241 -4.85 -10.08 -6.53
N VAL A 242 -3.68 -9.57 -6.13
CA VAL A 242 -3.18 -9.66 -4.76
C VAL A 242 -2.89 -8.24 -4.32
N ARG A 243 -3.38 -7.89 -3.13
CA ARG A 243 -3.02 -6.66 -2.44
C ARG A 243 -3.20 -6.89 -0.95
N ASP A 244 -2.18 -6.51 -0.20
CA ASP A 244 -2.13 -6.62 1.25
C ASP A 244 -2.43 -8.06 1.67
N ASN A 245 -3.43 -8.31 2.55
CA ASN A 245 -3.80 -9.66 2.97
C ASN A 245 -4.88 -10.31 2.10
N VAL A 246 -5.23 -9.73 0.95
CA VAL A 246 -6.34 -10.19 0.11
C VAL A 246 -5.85 -10.75 -1.21
N VAL A 247 -6.25 -11.99 -1.49
CA VAL A 247 -6.19 -12.58 -2.83
C VAL A 247 -7.60 -12.61 -3.39
N TYR A 248 -7.80 -12.04 -4.57
CA TYR A 248 -9.05 -12.09 -5.33
C TYR A 248 -8.81 -12.84 -6.63
N TRP A 249 -9.72 -13.74 -7.01
CA TRP A 249 -9.65 -14.38 -8.32
C TRP A 249 -11.05 -14.70 -8.88
N VAL A 250 -11.07 -14.93 -10.19
CA VAL A 250 -12.26 -15.38 -10.92
C VAL A 250 -11.98 -16.75 -11.52
N GLU A 251 -12.88 -17.69 -11.28
CA GLU A 251 -12.91 -19.01 -11.94
C GLU A 251 -14.35 -19.30 -12.39
N ASN A 252 -14.52 -19.83 -13.60
CA ASN A 252 -15.84 -20.22 -14.15
C ASN A 252 -16.93 -19.13 -14.04
N GLY A 253 -16.54 -17.85 -14.15
CA GLY A 253 -17.46 -16.71 -14.06
C GLY A 253 -17.92 -16.33 -12.65
N PHE A 254 -17.37 -16.97 -11.61
CA PHE A 254 -17.62 -16.66 -10.21
C PHE A 254 -16.38 -16.04 -9.57
N ALA A 255 -16.60 -15.08 -8.67
CA ALA A 255 -15.56 -14.39 -7.95
C ALA A 255 -15.37 -15.01 -6.56
N TYR A 256 -14.11 -15.16 -6.19
CA TYR A 256 -13.68 -15.70 -4.91
C TYR A 256 -12.61 -14.79 -4.31
N ALA A 257 -12.45 -14.88 -3.00
CA ALA A 257 -11.35 -14.25 -2.31
C ALA A 257 -10.78 -15.16 -1.24
N PHE A 258 -9.51 -14.97 -0.91
CA PHE A 258 -8.86 -15.52 0.25
C PHE A 258 -8.47 -14.36 1.15
N ILE A 259 -9.09 -14.28 2.32
CA ILE A 259 -8.94 -13.18 3.28
C ILE A 259 -8.82 -13.82 4.66
N ASP A 260 -7.83 -13.38 5.45
CA ASP A 260 -7.59 -13.82 6.83
C ASP A 260 -7.56 -15.36 7.01
N GLY A 261 -7.03 -16.08 6.03
CA GLY A 261 -6.91 -17.54 6.08
C GLY A 261 -8.13 -18.32 5.59
N GLN A 262 -9.16 -17.65 5.08
CA GLN A 262 -10.41 -18.29 4.64
C GLN A 262 -10.70 -18.01 3.18
N ARG A 263 -11.10 -19.06 2.44
CA ARG A 263 -11.71 -18.92 1.11
C ARG A 263 -13.16 -18.45 1.26
N ILE A 264 -13.53 -17.42 0.49
CA ILE A 264 -14.82 -16.76 0.52
C ILE A 264 -15.41 -16.78 -0.89
N ASP A 265 -16.63 -17.27 -1.01
CA ASP A 265 -17.43 -17.23 -2.23
C ASP A 265 -18.04 -15.83 -2.37
N VAL A 266 -17.28 -14.90 -2.97
CA VAL A 266 -17.64 -13.47 -3.04
C VAL A 266 -18.92 -13.24 -3.83
N ALA A 267 -19.00 -13.80 -5.03
CA ALA A 267 -20.10 -13.55 -5.93
C ALA A 267 -20.25 -14.65 -7.00
N LYS A 268 -21.51 -15.00 -7.32
CA LYS A 268 -21.86 -15.89 -8.44
C LYS A 268 -21.88 -15.16 -9.79
N TYR A 269 -21.05 -14.13 -9.92
CA TYR A 269 -20.84 -13.31 -11.10
C TYR A 269 -19.49 -12.62 -10.95
N VAL A 270 -18.98 -12.01 -12.01
CA VAL A 270 -17.78 -11.18 -11.96
C VAL A 270 -18.19 -9.74 -11.64
N PRO A 271 -17.80 -9.17 -10.47
CA PRO A 271 -18.06 -7.77 -10.16
C PRO A 271 -17.49 -6.83 -11.23
N LYS A 272 -18.24 -5.77 -11.56
CA LYS A 272 -17.84 -4.74 -12.54
C LYS A 272 -16.59 -3.97 -12.09
N ASP A 273 -16.54 -3.62 -10.80
CA ASP A 273 -15.41 -3.00 -10.14
C ASP A 273 -15.23 -3.58 -8.73
N PHE A 274 -14.00 -3.51 -8.24
CA PHE A 274 -13.62 -3.91 -6.88
C PHE A 274 -12.40 -3.14 -6.40
N ALA A 275 -12.23 -3.05 -5.09
CA ALA A 275 -11.06 -2.51 -4.42
C ALA A 275 -10.60 -3.49 -3.33
N LEU A 276 -9.29 -3.63 -3.20
CA LEU A 276 -8.62 -4.42 -2.17
C LEU A 276 -7.80 -3.47 -1.30
N LYS A 277 -7.89 -3.59 0.02
CA LYS A 277 -6.95 -2.97 0.96
C LYS A 277 -6.98 -3.69 2.31
N ASN A 278 -5.84 -3.83 2.95
CA ASN A 278 -5.62 -4.52 4.22
C ASN A 278 -6.27 -5.92 4.22
N SER A 279 -7.34 -6.13 4.99
CA SER A 279 -8.13 -7.37 5.02
C SER A 279 -9.56 -7.17 4.48
N THR A 280 -9.75 -6.19 3.59
CA THR A 280 -11.07 -5.78 3.08
C THR A 280 -11.14 -5.85 1.56
N LEU A 281 -12.23 -6.42 1.06
CA LEU A 281 -12.62 -6.40 -0.36
C LEU A 281 -13.94 -5.66 -0.49
N ALA A 282 -13.96 -4.54 -1.20
CA ALA A 282 -15.19 -3.84 -1.61
C ALA A 282 -15.47 -4.08 -3.08
N PHE A 283 -16.72 -4.30 -3.47
CA PHE A 283 -17.07 -4.68 -4.84
C PHE A 283 -18.49 -4.26 -5.25
N ARG A 284 -18.70 -4.13 -6.56
CA ARG A 284 -20.01 -3.87 -7.16
C ARG A 284 -20.94 -5.07 -6.95
N ASN A 285 -22.10 -4.84 -6.34
CA ASN A 285 -23.11 -5.89 -6.17
C ASN A 285 -24.00 -6.06 -7.43
N LEU A 286 -24.85 -7.09 -7.47
CA LEU A 286 -25.77 -7.35 -8.60
C LEU A 286 -26.74 -6.21 -8.91
N MET A 287 -27.10 -5.43 -7.88
CA MET A 287 -27.98 -4.28 -8.01
C MET A 287 -27.22 -3.02 -8.48
N GLY A 288 -25.91 -3.13 -8.71
CA GLY A 288 -25.00 -2.02 -9.07
C GLY A 288 -24.64 -1.09 -7.90
N GLY A 289 -25.00 -1.45 -6.67
CA GLY A 289 -24.52 -0.82 -5.44
C GLY A 289 -23.22 -1.43 -4.92
N VAL A 290 -22.90 -1.21 -3.65
CA VAL A 290 -21.62 -1.61 -3.06
C VAL A 290 -21.84 -2.63 -1.96
N SER A 291 -21.07 -3.73 -2.02
CA SER A 291 -20.94 -4.70 -0.93
C SER A 291 -19.48 -4.85 -0.57
N ALA A 292 -19.21 -5.35 0.63
CA ALA A 292 -17.84 -5.61 1.06
C ALA A 292 -17.74 -6.91 1.84
N VAL A 293 -16.55 -7.50 1.82
CA VAL A 293 -16.17 -8.59 2.69
C VAL A 293 -15.38 -8.02 3.86
N GLN A 294 -15.91 -8.17 5.08
CA GLN A 294 -15.25 -7.84 6.34
C GLN A 294 -15.52 -8.96 7.34
N ASP A 295 -14.52 -9.33 8.13
CA ASP A 295 -14.61 -10.39 9.14
C ASP A 295 -15.18 -11.72 8.59
N GLY A 296 -14.78 -12.07 7.36
CA GLY A 296 -15.24 -13.28 6.66
C GLY A 296 -16.69 -13.25 6.17
N LYS A 297 -17.39 -12.11 6.26
CA LYS A 297 -18.80 -11.98 5.87
C LYS A 297 -18.99 -10.93 4.78
N ILE A 298 -19.89 -11.23 3.85
CA ILE A 298 -20.36 -10.27 2.85
C ILE A 298 -21.43 -9.38 3.50
N VAL A 299 -21.21 -8.08 3.48
CA VAL A 299 -22.12 -7.05 3.98
C VAL A 299 -22.52 -6.13 2.83
N GLU A 300 -23.83 -6.01 2.60
CA GLU A 300 -24.37 -5.01 1.67
C GLU A 300 -24.32 -3.62 2.32
N ILE A 301 -23.58 -2.70 1.68
CA ILE A 301 -23.46 -1.31 2.13
C ILE A 301 -24.64 -0.49 1.59
N THR A 302 -24.84 -0.54 0.27
CA THR A 302 -25.92 0.18 -0.43
C THR A 302 -26.30 -0.52 -1.73
N ASN A 303 -27.52 -0.29 -2.21
CA ASN A 303 -27.99 -0.64 -3.55
C ASN A 303 -28.09 0.56 -4.49
N GLN A 304 -27.54 1.72 -4.10
CA GLN A 304 -27.46 2.87 -4.98
C GLN A 304 -26.49 2.59 -6.13
N LEU A 305 -27.02 2.67 -7.35
CA LEU A 305 -26.27 2.46 -8.59
C LEU A 305 -25.05 3.38 -8.69
N ASP A 306 -23.93 2.78 -9.12
CA ASP A 306 -22.67 3.45 -9.45
C ASP A 306 -22.14 4.38 -8.35
N ALA A 307 -22.49 4.12 -7.08
CA ALA A 307 -21.92 4.84 -5.95
C ALA A 307 -20.39 4.63 -5.90
N PRO A 308 -19.59 5.72 -5.82
CA PRO A 308 -18.14 5.63 -5.61
C PRO A 308 -17.82 5.01 -4.25
N PHE A 309 -16.74 4.25 -4.18
CA PHE A 309 -16.25 3.70 -2.93
C PHE A 309 -14.73 3.65 -2.87
N GLU A 310 -14.20 3.81 -1.66
CA GLU A 310 -12.78 3.77 -1.34
C GLU A 310 -12.58 2.97 -0.04
N ILE A 311 -11.37 2.45 0.17
CA ILE A 311 -11.01 1.73 1.40
C ILE A 311 -9.91 2.50 2.12
N TYR A 312 -10.15 2.80 3.39
CA TYR A 312 -9.20 3.41 4.33
C TYR A 312 -9.08 2.50 5.55
N GLY A 313 -7.89 1.93 5.78
CA GLY A 313 -7.67 0.88 6.77
C GLY A 313 -8.43 -0.36 6.35
N ASN A 314 -9.24 -0.85 7.29
CA ASN A 314 -10.25 -1.87 7.03
C ASN A 314 -11.66 -1.28 6.85
N SER A 315 -11.81 0.03 6.65
CA SER A 315 -13.10 0.70 6.55
C SER A 315 -13.45 1.00 5.10
N VAL A 316 -14.69 0.73 4.68
CA VAL A 316 -15.17 1.07 3.34
C VAL A 316 -15.98 2.34 3.41
N LEU A 317 -15.56 3.37 2.69
CA LEU A 317 -16.26 4.63 2.52
C LEU A 317 -17.05 4.59 1.22
N VAL A 318 -18.35 4.91 1.27
CA VAL A 318 -19.21 5.01 0.09
C VAL A 318 -19.86 6.38 0.04
N GLU A 319 -19.75 7.06 -1.10
CA GLU A 319 -20.41 8.35 -1.36
C GLU A 319 -21.77 8.16 -2.03
N LEU A 320 -22.81 8.75 -1.44
CA LEU A 320 -24.16 8.74 -1.97
C LEU A 320 -24.43 10.00 -2.83
N PHE A 321 -25.48 9.95 -3.67
CA PHE A 321 -25.76 11.00 -4.67
C PHE A 321 -25.97 12.41 -4.07
N ASN A 322 -26.34 12.49 -2.80
CA ASN A 322 -26.60 13.73 -2.07
C ASN A 322 -25.38 14.24 -1.28
N LYS A 323 -24.16 13.72 -1.54
CA LYS A 323 -22.95 13.98 -0.75
C LYS A 323 -23.09 13.61 0.73
N SER A 324 -23.95 12.64 1.03
CA SER A 324 -23.90 11.91 2.31
C SER A 324 -23.05 10.65 2.13
N TYR A 325 -22.61 10.11 3.24
CA TYR A 325 -21.64 9.02 3.23
C TYR A 325 -22.09 7.86 4.11
N ILE A 326 -21.78 6.65 3.66
CA ILE A 326 -21.87 5.43 4.47
C ILE A 326 -20.45 4.94 4.71
N VAL A 327 -20.10 4.72 5.97
CA VAL A 327 -18.87 4.02 6.35
C VAL A 327 -19.23 2.64 6.88
N LEU A 328 -18.65 1.61 6.29
CA LEU A 328 -18.66 0.25 6.85
C LEU A 328 -17.36 0.01 7.63
N GLN A 329 -17.46 -0.18 8.93
CA GLN A 329 -16.32 -0.48 9.80
C GLN A 329 -16.69 -1.59 10.78
N ASN A 330 -15.87 -2.64 10.87
CA ASN A 330 -16.06 -3.79 11.75
C ASN A 330 -17.48 -4.40 11.61
N GLY A 331 -17.95 -4.56 10.37
CA GLY A 331 -19.26 -5.09 10.03
C GLY A 331 -20.46 -4.18 10.37
N LYS A 332 -20.23 -2.97 10.88
CA LYS A 332 -21.28 -1.99 11.21
C LYS A 332 -21.31 -0.84 10.20
N LYS A 333 -22.52 -0.43 9.84
CA LYS A 333 -22.78 0.70 8.94
C LYS A 333 -23.02 1.97 9.75
N TYR A 334 -22.32 3.03 9.40
CA TYR A 334 -22.48 4.38 9.95
C TYR A 334 -22.87 5.30 8.82
N GLN A 335 -23.94 6.06 9.00
CA GLN A 335 -24.45 6.98 8.00
C GLN A 335 -24.43 8.39 8.55
N GLN A 336 -24.00 9.33 7.70
CA GLN A 336 -24.01 10.76 8.00
C GLN A 336 -25.34 11.41 7.66
#